data_AF-A0A0N0BFL1-F1
#
_entry.id   AF-A0A0N0BFL1-F1
#
_cell.length_a   1.000
_cell.length_b   1.000
_cell.length_c   1.000
_cell.angle_alpha   90.00
_cell.angle_beta   90.00
_cell.angle_gamma   90.00
#
_symmetry.space_group_name_H-M   'P 1'
#
loop_
_entity.id
_entity.type
_entity.pdbx_description
1 polymer ?
#
loop_
_entity_poly.entity_id
_entity_poly.type
_entity_poly.pdbx_seq_one_letter_code
_entity_poly.pdbx_strand_id
1 'polypeptide(L)'
;IEKAKQILKEWYTDNPKESPDFTRIINEHHYQRLVKYLNNGKVVLGGDSDASERYISPTILIDVKPTDPVMQDEIFGPILPFINVNNAYEAINFINSRDSPLVLYIFSKDRKVQDLLISQTRSGSVAVNETITQYCGEEKPLTMYTFSTDEKTISLFLKNTSSGSACVNDVIMNVAVDTLPFGGVGNSGMGAYHGKYTYDTFVHKKGCLIKNFNKLGEILGSCRYPPYSDKKLSFIKLLLTKEPSIPGIKYIPHLLAFGLGVLVTYGVSTALKVYKLKRI
;
A
#
# COMPACT_ATOMS: atom_id res chain seq x y z
N ILE A 1 4.48 1.90 -34.42
CA ILE A 1 3.48 1.01 -35.06
C ILE A 1 4.17 -0.28 -35.54
N GLU A 2 5.15 -0.22 -36.44
CA GLU A 2 5.88 -1.42 -36.93
C GLU A 2 6.40 -2.35 -35.82
N LYS A 3 7.04 -1.78 -34.78
CA LYS A 3 7.53 -2.58 -33.66
C LYS A 3 6.40 -3.27 -32.89
N ALA A 4 5.27 -2.60 -32.69
CA ALA A 4 4.10 -3.20 -32.04
C ALA A 4 3.55 -4.36 -32.88
N LYS A 5 3.48 -4.21 -34.21
CA LYS A 5 3.08 -5.29 -35.13
C LYS A 5 3.99 -6.52 -35.01
N GLN A 6 5.30 -6.31 -34.96
CA GLN A 6 6.27 -7.39 -34.77
C GLN A 6 6.03 -8.14 -33.44
N ILE A 7 5.90 -7.39 -32.33
CA ILE A 7 5.75 -7.97 -30.99
C ILE A 7 4.40 -8.69 -30.85
N LEU A 8 3.31 -8.12 -31.37
CA LEU A 8 2.00 -8.78 -31.33
C LEU A 8 2.00 -10.09 -32.10
N LYS A 9 2.70 -10.14 -33.25
CA LYS A 9 2.90 -11.38 -34.00
C LYS A 9 3.73 -12.40 -33.22
N GLU A 10 4.74 -11.95 -32.49
CA GLU A 10 5.57 -12.82 -31.63
C GLU A 10 4.75 -13.43 -30.48
N TRP A 11 3.89 -12.63 -29.84
CA TRP A 11 3.14 -13.05 -28.66
C TRP A 11 1.87 -13.84 -29.00
N TYR A 12 1.13 -13.42 -30.03
CA TYR A 12 -0.20 -13.94 -30.34
C TYR A 12 -0.32 -14.54 -31.74
N THR A 13 0.81 -14.77 -32.41
CA THR A 13 0.90 -15.27 -33.79
C THR A 13 0.30 -14.30 -34.82
N ASP A 14 0.13 -14.76 -36.07
CA ASP A 14 -0.52 -13.98 -37.14
C ASP A 14 -2.02 -13.77 -36.90
N ASN A 15 -2.66 -14.61 -36.08
CA ASN A 15 -4.08 -14.52 -35.77
C ASN A 15 -4.32 -14.49 -34.25
N PRO A 16 -4.32 -13.31 -33.61
CA PRO A 16 -4.56 -13.19 -32.18
C PRO A 16 -5.91 -13.75 -31.72
N LYS A 17 -6.89 -13.88 -32.62
CA LYS A 17 -8.18 -14.49 -32.30
C LYS A 17 -8.04 -15.97 -31.95
N GLU A 18 -7.17 -16.70 -32.65
CA GLU A 18 -6.96 -18.14 -32.42
C GLU A 18 -5.94 -18.42 -31.31
N SER A 19 -5.23 -17.40 -30.83
CA SER A 19 -4.26 -17.56 -29.74
C SER A 19 -4.95 -17.99 -28.45
N PRO A 20 -4.51 -19.09 -27.80
CA PRO A 20 -5.06 -19.54 -26.53
C PRO A 20 -4.74 -18.57 -25.37
N ASP A 21 -3.72 -17.71 -25.56
CA ASP A 21 -3.25 -16.75 -24.57
C ASP A 21 -3.93 -15.39 -24.69
N PHE A 22 -4.73 -15.16 -25.74
CA PHE A 22 -5.44 -13.91 -25.95
C PHE A 22 -6.87 -13.98 -25.39
N THR A 23 -7.15 -13.14 -24.39
CA THR A 23 -8.43 -13.16 -23.66
C THR A 23 -9.58 -12.51 -24.44
N ARG A 24 -10.79 -12.57 -23.88
CA ARG A 24 -12.02 -12.01 -24.47
C ARG A 24 -12.64 -10.97 -23.55
N ILE A 25 -13.45 -10.07 -24.12
CA ILE A 25 -14.16 -9.08 -23.34
C ILE A 25 -15.22 -9.78 -22.47
N ILE A 26 -15.31 -9.35 -21.22
CA ILE A 26 -16.04 -10.05 -20.16
C ILE A 26 -17.53 -10.25 -20.47
N ASN A 27 -18.18 -9.27 -21.09
CA ASN A 27 -19.60 -9.33 -21.45
C ASN A 27 -19.93 -8.44 -22.64
N GLU A 28 -21.16 -8.58 -23.14
CA GLU A 28 -21.66 -7.87 -24.32
C GLU A 28 -21.69 -6.35 -24.11
N HIS A 29 -22.06 -5.89 -22.92
CA HIS A 29 -22.14 -4.46 -22.61
C HIS A 29 -20.76 -3.77 -22.75
N HIS A 30 -19.70 -4.35 -22.17
CA HIS A 30 -18.34 -3.81 -22.32
C HIS A 30 -17.81 -3.97 -23.74
N TYR A 31 -18.15 -5.06 -24.43
CA TYR A 31 -17.80 -5.26 -25.83
C TYR A 31 -18.37 -4.13 -26.70
N GLN A 32 -19.69 -3.87 -26.60
CA GLN A 32 -20.36 -2.82 -27.35
C GLN A 32 -19.82 -1.42 -27.02
N ARG A 33 -19.45 -1.17 -25.76
CA ARG A 33 -18.78 0.09 -25.37
C ARG A 33 -17.44 0.26 -26.10
N LEU A 34 -16.60 -0.79 -26.10
CA LEU A 34 -15.27 -0.75 -26.72
C LEU A 34 -15.33 -0.65 -28.25
N VAL A 35 -16.27 -1.37 -28.89
CA VAL A 35 -16.46 -1.29 -30.35
C VAL A 35 -16.77 0.14 -30.80
N LYS A 36 -17.51 0.93 -30.01
CA LYS A 36 -17.77 2.34 -30.31
C LYS A 36 -16.49 3.18 -30.35
N TYR A 37 -15.50 2.85 -29.53
CA TYR A 37 -14.22 3.57 -29.49
C TYR A 37 -13.38 3.38 -30.75
N LEU A 38 -13.59 2.29 -31.51
CA LEU A 38 -12.87 2.04 -32.77
C LEU A 38 -13.13 3.13 -33.83
N ASN A 39 -14.22 3.90 -33.68
CA ASN A 39 -14.58 5.00 -34.57
C ASN A 39 -14.08 6.39 -34.11
N ASN A 40 -13.34 6.47 -32.99
CA ASN A 40 -12.89 7.75 -32.40
C ASN A 40 -11.52 8.23 -32.90
N GLY A 41 -11.06 7.73 -34.05
CA GLY A 41 -9.78 8.11 -34.63
C GLY A 41 -9.48 7.25 -35.84
N LYS A 42 -8.22 7.26 -36.26
CA LYS A 42 -7.74 6.41 -37.35
C LYS A 42 -7.10 5.15 -36.77
N VAL A 43 -7.66 4.00 -37.13
CA VAL A 43 -7.05 2.69 -36.85
C VAL A 43 -5.80 2.53 -37.70
N VAL A 44 -4.66 2.29 -37.05
CA VAL A 44 -3.37 2.02 -37.73
C VAL A 44 -2.85 0.62 -37.50
N LEU A 45 -3.43 -0.10 -36.55
CA LEU A 45 -3.15 -1.50 -36.26
C LEU A 45 -4.41 -2.10 -35.62
N GLY A 46 -4.79 -3.32 -36.00
CA GLY A 46 -5.96 -4.02 -35.48
C GLY A 46 -7.28 -3.45 -36.02
N GLY A 47 -8.29 -3.32 -35.16
CA GLY A 47 -9.63 -2.85 -35.49
C GLY A 47 -10.65 -3.97 -35.76
N ASP A 48 -10.19 -5.21 -35.94
CA ASP A 48 -11.07 -6.36 -36.09
C ASP A 48 -11.81 -6.64 -34.78
N SER A 49 -13.10 -6.95 -34.90
CA SER A 49 -13.95 -7.31 -33.77
C SER A 49 -14.95 -8.40 -34.16
N ASP A 50 -15.33 -9.24 -33.18
CA ASP A 50 -16.33 -10.29 -33.34
C ASP A 50 -17.20 -10.36 -32.07
N ALA A 51 -18.49 -10.04 -32.24
CA ALA A 51 -19.46 -10.01 -31.15
C ALA A 51 -19.75 -11.41 -30.59
N SER A 52 -19.73 -12.45 -31.43
CA SER A 52 -20.07 -13.81 -31.01
C SER A 52 -19.08 -14.36 -29.98
N GLU A 53 -17.80 -13.99 -30.11
CA GLU A 53 -16.73 -14.34 -29.19
C GLU A 53 -16.37 -13.21 -28.21
N ARG A 54 -16.99 -12.03 -28.34
CA ARG A 54 -16.58 -10.79 -27.65
C ARG A 54 -15.09 -10.51 -27.83
N TYR A 55 -14.61 -10.70 -29.05
CA TYR A 55 -13.22 -10.51 -29.43
C TYR A 55 -13.03 -9.10 -29.99
N ILE A 56 -11.98 -8.41 -29.55
CA ILE A 56 -11.47 -7.18 -30.17
C ILE A 56 -9.97 -7.38 -30.30
N SER A 57 -9.45 -7.22 -31.51
CA SER A 57 -8.01 -7.32 -31.77
C SER A 57 -7.24 -6.21 -31.03
N PRO A 58 -5.96 -6.45 -30.65
CA PRO A 58 -5.09 -5.38 -30.17
C PRO A 58 -5.10 -4.22 -31.17
N THR A 59 -5.56 -3.05 -30.74
CA THR A 59 -5.86 -1.93 -31.64
C THR A 59 -5.08 -0.70 -31.24
N ILE A 60 -4.47 -0.03 -32.21
CA ILE A 60 -3.84 1.28 -32.03
C ILE A 60 -4.63 2.32 -32.81
N LEU A 61 -5.07 3.37 -32.10
CA LEU A 61 -5.73 4.52 -32.69
C LEU A 61 -4.77 5.72 -32.72
N ILE A 62 -4.70 6.42 -33.83
CA ILE A 62 -4.05 7.75 -33.93
C ILE A 62 -5.10 8.79 -34.31
N ASP A 63 -4.70 10.06 -34.34
CA ASP A 63 -5.56 11.20 -34.69
C ASP A 63 -6.80 11.30 -33.77
N VAL A 64 -6.66 10.81 -32.53
CA VAL A 64 -7.69 10.85 -31.49
C VAL A 64 -7.70 12.23 -30.84
N LYS A 65 -8.89 12.79 -30.60
CA LYS A 65 -9.05 14.08 -29.94
C LYS A 65 -9.18 13.91 -28.43
N PRO A 66 -8.70 14.88 -27.63
CA PRO A 66 -8.88 14.89 -26.18
C PRO A 66 -10.32 14.77 -25.70
N THR A 67 -11.29 15.17 -26.53
CA THR A 67 -12.73 15.17 -26.26
C THR A 67 -13.45 13.91 -26.73
N ASP A 68 -12.76 13.02 -27.45
CA ASP A 68 -13.39 11.81 -27.95
C ASP A 68 -13.72 10.84 -26.80
N PRO A 69 -14.80 10.04 -26.91
CA PRO A 69 -15.22 9.11 -25.86
C PRO A 69 -14.12 8.16 -25.37
N VAL A 70 -13.27 7.66 -26.26
CA VAL A 70 -12.12 6.80 -25.91
C VAL A 70 -11.10 7.47 -24.97
N MET A 71 -11.11 8.80 -24.88
CA MET A 71 -10.24 9.62 -24.02
C MET A 71 -10.94 10.22 -22.80
N GLN A 72 -12.25 9.97 -22.62
CA GLN A 72 -13.01 10.47 -21.48
C GLN A 72 -13.04 9.48 -20.31
N ASP A 73 -13.17 8.19 -20.62
CA ASP A 73 -13.30 7.13 -19.62
C ASP A 73 -12.14 6.14 -19.70
N GLU A 74 -11.96 5.36 -18.64
CA GLU A 74 -11.02 4.25 -18.65
C GLU A 74 -11.41 3.21 -19.72
N ILE A 75 -10.45 2.88 -20.60
CA ILE A 75 -10.68 1.99 -21.74
C ILE A 75 -10.98 0.58 -21.25
N PHE A 76 -10.10 0.00 -20.42
CA PHE A 76 -10.26 -1.37 -19.88
C PHE A 76 -10.51 -2.43 -20.98
N GLY A 77 -9.73 -2.33 -22.06
CA GLY A 77 -9.82 -3.19 -23.23
C GLY A 77 -8.60 -3.02 -24.15
N PRO A 78 -8.48 -3.83 -25.21
CA PRO A 78 -7.28 -3.90 -26.05
C PRO A 78 -7.18 -2.76 -27.07
N ILE A 79 -7.48 -1.52 -26.67
CA ILE A 79 -7.45 -0.33 -27.53
C ILE A 79 -6.47 0.68 -26.93
N LEU A 80 -5.47 1.09 -27.69
CA LEU A 80 -4.42 2.01 -27.28
C LEU A 80 -4.45 3.28 -28.15
N PRO A 81 -5.10 4.37 -27.70
CA PRO A 81 -5.08 5.64 -28.39
C PRO A 81 -3.75 6.36 -28.20
N PHE A 82 -3.26 6.99 -29.27
CA PHE A 82 -2.10 7.87 -29.28
C PHE A 82 -2.55 9.31 -29.47
N ILE A 83 -2.07 10.18 -28.59
CA ILE A 83 -2.16 11.62 -28.76
C ILE A 83 -0.76 12.19 -28.96
N ASN A 84 -0.58 12.97 -30.02
CA ASN A 84 0.67 13.67 -30.26
C ASN A 84 0.69 14.98 -29.48
N VAL A 85 1.80 15.24 -28.83
CA VAL A 85 2.11 16.48 -28.12
C VAL A 85 3.44 17.01 -28.64
N ASN A 86 3.59 18.33 -28.71
CA ASN A 86 4.78 18.94 -29.30
C ASN A 86 6.00 18.84 -28.38
N ASN A 87 5.79 18.78 -27.07
CA ASN A 87 6.84 18.70 -26.07
C ASN A 87 6.31 18.20 -24.70
N ALA A 88 7.24 18.00 -23.76
CA ALA A 88 6.92 17.51 -22.41
C ALA A 88 6.00 18.45 -21.61
N TYR A 89 6.08 19.77 -21.79
CA TYR A 89 5.20 20.71 -21.07
C TYR A 89 3.74 20.61 -21.51
N GLU A 90 3.51 20.39 -22.82
CA GLU A 90 2.17 20.11 -23.33
C GLU A 90 1.62 18.80 -22.78
N ALA A 91 2.46 17.75 -22.70
CA ALA A 91 2.10 16.50 -22.05
C ALA A 91 1.70 16.70 -20.58
N ILE A 92 2.48 17.49 -19.83
CA ILE A 92 2.20 17.82 -18.43
C ILE A 92 0.84 18.52 -18.30
N ASN A 93 0.58 19.55 -19.10
CA ASN A 93 -0.69 20.27 -19.09
C ASN A 93 -1.86 19.35 -19.44
N PHE A 94 -1.66 18.44 -20.40
CA PHE A 94 -2.66 17.46 -20.80
C PHE A 94 -2.98 16.47 -19.67
N ILE A 95 -1.96 15.98 -18.96
CA ILE A 95 -2.11 15.06 -17.81
C ILE A 95 -2.79 15.77 -16.64
N ASN A 96 -2.32 16.95 -16.26
CA ASN A 96 -2.83 17.69 -15.09
C ASN A 96 -4.23 18.29 -15.27
N SER A 97 -4.75 18.37 -16.50
CA SER A 97 -6.13 18.79 -16.76
C SER A 97 -7.15 17.67 -16.55
N ARG A 98 -6.71 16.49 -16.11
CA ARG A 98 -7.52 15.30 -15.83
C ARG A 98 -7.32 14.84 -14.38
N ASP A 99 -8.15 13.91 -13.95
CA ASP A 99 -7.97 13.25 -12.66
C ASP A 99 -6.63 12.52 -12.59
N SER A 100 -6.01 12.51 -11.40
CA SER A 100 -4.74 11.83 -11.15
C SER A 100 -4.86 10.34 -11.50
N PRO A 101 -4.04 9.81 -12.43
CA PRO A 101 -4.09 8.39 -12.77
C PRO A 101 -3.47 7.52 -11.66
N LEU A 102 -3.85 6.24 -11.66
CA LEU A 102 -3.24 5.24 -10.79
C LEU A 102 -1.73 5.09 -11.06
N VAL A 103 -1.33 5.11 -12.32
CA VAL A 103 0.07 4.96 -12.76
C VAL A 103 0.37 5.92 -13.92
N LEU A 104 1.55 6.54 -13.88
CA LEU A 104 2.16 7.26 -14.99
C LEU A 104 3.34 6.48 -15.55
N TYR A 105 3.38 6.26 -16.86
CA TYR A 105 4.48 5.61 -17.55
C TYR A 105 5.27 6.61 -18.38
N ILE A 106 6.59 6.67 -18.19
CA ILE A 106 7.48 7.61 -18.87
C ILE A 106 8.55 6.82 -19.63
N PHE A 107 8.55 6.91 -20.95
CA PHE A 107 9.60 6.34 -21.79
C PHE A 107 10.48 7.46 -22.35
N SER A 108 11.69 7.59 -21.83
CA SER A 108 12.67 8.58 -22.29
C SER A 108 14.08 8.16 -21.89
N LYS A 109 15.08 8.49 -22.71
CA LYS A 109 16.51 8.39 -22.33
C LYS A 109 17.02 9.67 -21.64
N ASP A 110 16.31 10.78 -21.78
CA ASP A 110 16.69 12.07 -21.20
C ASP A 110 16.16 12.17 -19.76
N ARG A 111 17.08 12.18 -18.80
CA ARG A 111 16.76 12.32 -17.37
C ARG A 111 16.07 13.65 -17.05
N LYS A 112 16.37 14.74 -17.76
CA LYS A 112 15.71 16.02 -17.51
C LYS A 112 14.23 15.94 -17.84
N VAL A 113 13.87 15.23 -18.91
CA VAL A 113 12.47 14.99 -19.28
C VAL A 113 11.78 14.07 -18.28
N GLN A 114 12.48 13.02 -17.81
CA GLN A 114 11.96 12.14 -16.75
C GLN A 114 11.64 12.93 -15.48
N ASP A 115 12.63 13.66 -14.96
CA ASP A 115 12.51 14.45 -13.73
C ASP A 115 11.43 15.54 -13.86
N LEU A 116 11.34 16.18 -15.03
CA LEU A 116 10.32 17.19 -15.32
C LEU A 116 8.90 16.60 -15.26
N LEU A 117 8.67 15.45 -15.91
CA LEU A 117 7.36 14.79 -15.90
C LEU A 117 7.01 14.29 -14.49
N ILE A 118 7.96 13.69 -13.77
CA ILE A 118 7.76 13.21 -12.40
C ILE A 118 7.42 14.36 -11.45
N SER A 119 8.16 15.47 -11.52
CA SER A 119 8.02 16.60 -10.59
C SER A 119 6.84 17.52 -10.89
N GLN A 120 6.25 17.44 -12.08
CA GLN A 120 5.16 18.33 -12.49
C GLN A 120 3.85 17.60 -12.79
N THR A 121 3.74 16.31 -12.47
CA THR A 121 2.49 15.56 -12.61
C THR A 121 2.17 14.77 -11.35
N ARG A 122 0.89 14.44 -11.17
CA ARG A 122 0.40 13.72 -10.00
C ARG A 122 -0.13 12.37 -10.42
N SER A 123 0.32 11.31 -9.76
CA SER A 123 -0.14 9.93 -10.00
C SER A 123 0.12 9.08 -8.77
N GLY A 124 -0.59 7.95 -8.64
CA GLY A 124 -0.33 6.98 -7.56
C GLY A 124 1.08 6.37 -7.66
N SER A 125 1.51 6.03 -8.87
CA SER A 125 2.86 5.52 -9.12
C SER A 125 3.41 6.03 -10.43
N VAL A 126 4.73 6.02 -10.57
CA VAL A 126 5.44 6.33 -11.80
C VAL A 126 6.36 5.18 -12.18
N ALA A 127 6.45 4.84 -13.46
CA ALA A 127 7.44 3.89 -13.96
C ALA A 127 8.19 4.49 -15.15
N VAL A 128 9.52 4.36 -15.14
CA VAL A 128 10.40 4.92 -16.17
C VAL A 128 11.01 3.81 -16.99
N ASN A 129 10.79 3.87 -18.30
CA ASN A 129 11.25 2.90 -19.32
C ASN A 129 10.77 1.46 -19.09
N GLU A 130 9.68 1.29 -18.35
CA GLU A 130 9.03 0.01 -18.09
C GLU A 130 7.53 0.23 -17.85
N THR A 131 6.72 -0.79 -18.08
CA THR A 131 5.30 -0.86 -17.72
C THR A 131 5.08 -1.91 -16.62
N ILE A 132 4.02 -1.78 -15.82
CA ILE A 132 3.67 -2.69 -14.70
C ILE A 132 4.63 -2.62 -13.50
N THR A 133 5.93 -2.42 -13.70
CA THR A 133 6.93 -2.23 -12.64
C THR A 133 6.91 -0.78 -12.11
N GLN A 134 6.17 -0.54 -11.02
CA GLN A 134 5.82 0.79 -10.49
C GLN A 134 6.76 1.32 -9.40
N TYR A 135 7.20 2.58 -9.51
CA TYR A 135 7.81 3.37 -8.42
C TYR A 135 6.77 4.32 -7.81
N CYS A 136 6.97 4.82 -6.59
CA CYS A 136 6.03 5.75 -5.95
C CYS A 136 5.91 7.09 -6.70
N GLY A 137 4.68 7.55 -6.94
CA GLY A 137 4.36 8.90 -7.43
C GLY A 137 4.00 9.85 -6.28
N GLU A 138 3.45 11.03 -6.59
CA GLU A 138 3.01 12.00 -5.56
C GLU A 138 1.79 11.50 -4.75
N GLU A 139 0.93 10.70 -5.36
CA GLU A 139 -0.14 10.01 -4.66
C GLU A 139 0.30 8.61 -4.24
N LYS A 140 -0.41 7.99 -3.30
CA LYS A 140 0.04 6.72 -2.70
C LYS A 140 -0.41 5.54 -3.56
N PRO A 141 0.51 4.73 -4.13
CA PRO A 141 0.14 3.64 -5.01
C PRO A 141 -0.42 2.45 -4.23
N LEU A 142 -1.13 1.55 -4.94
CA LEU A 142 -1.58 0.28 -4.38
C LEU A 142 -0.40 -0.62 -4.01
N THR A 143 0.60 -0.70 -4.89
CA THR A 143 1.85 -1.43 -4.64
C THR A 143 3.04 -0.62 -5.13
N MET A 144 4.07 -0.48 -4.31
CA MET A 144 5.39 0.03 -4.72
C MET A 144 6.30 -1.14 -5.08
N TYR A 145 6.94 -1.08 -6.24
CA TYR A 145 8.00 -2.00 -6.63
C TYR A 145 9.35 -1.29 -6.56
N THR A 146 10.36 -1.94 -5.99
CA THR A 146 11.71 -1.37 -5.89
C THR A 146 12.74 -2.41 -6.31
N PHE A 147 13.58 -2.07 -7.29
CA PHE A 147 14.64 -2.94 -7.78
C PHE A 147 15.99 -2.36 -7.38
N SER A 148 16.69 -3.04 -6.47
CA SER A 148 18.02 -2.64 -6.03
C SER A 148 18.71 -3.79 -5.30
N THR A 149 20.02 -3.83 -5.38
CA THR A 149 20.88 -4.71 -4.55
C THR A 149 21.47 -3.98 -3.34
N ASP A 150 21.32 -2.65 -3.27
CA ASP A 150 21.79 -1.83 -2.14
C ASP A 150 20.69 -1.68 -1.07
N GLU A 151 20.93 -2.25 0.10
CA GLU A 151 20.00 -2.22 1.25
C GLU A 151 19.70 -0.80 1.74
N LYS A 152 20.65 0.13 1.60
CA LYS A 152 20.42 1.53 2.01
C LYS A 152 19.38 2.19 1.12
N THR A 153 19.49 1.98 -0.19
CA THR A 153 18.51 2.44 -1.17
C THR A 153 17.13 1.81 -0.90
N ILE A 154 17.05 0.48 -0.74
CA ILE A 154 15.78 -0.19 -0.42
C ILE A 154 15.16 0.40 0.85
N SER A 155 15.96 0.54 1.91
CA SER A 155 15.52 1.09 3.19
C SER A 155 15.06 2.54 3.07
N LEU A 156 15.73 3.35 2.23
CA LEU A 156 15.36 4.73 1.97
C LEU A 156 13.95 4.80 1.39
N PHE A 157 13.65 4.01 0.35
CA PHE A 157 12.32 3.97 -0.27
C PHE A 157 11.25 3.46 0.70
N LEU A 158 11.47 2.31 1.35
CA LEU A 158 10.50 1.73 2.29
C LEU A 158 10.17 2.63 3.48
N LYS A 159 11.14 3.44 3.95
CA LYS A 159 10.95 4.31 5.13
C LYS A 159 10.41 5.69 4.79
N ASN A 160 10.66 6.21 3.58
CA ASN A 160 10.36 7.59 3.23
C ASN A 160 9.27 7.74 2.16
N THR A 161 8.64 6.64 1.75
CA THR A 161 7.48 6.66 0.85
C THR A 161 6.28 5.99 1.51
N SER A 162 5.09 6.15 0.93
CA SER A 162 3.85 5.55 1.43
C SER A 162 3.09 4.92 0.27
N SER A 163 2.75 3.64 0.43
CA SER A 163 2.04 2.80 -0.53
C SER A 163 1.20 1.77 0.21
N GLY A 164 0.24 1.14 -0.47
CA GLY A 164 -0.60 0.10 0.13
C GLY A 164 0.20 -1.15 0.49
N SER A 165 1.08 -1.57 -0.43
CA SER A 165 2.04 -2.64 -0.24
C SER A 165 3.36 -2.32 -0.94
N ALA A 166 4.43 -3.07 -0.63
CA ALA A 166 5.71 -2.94 -1.30
C ALA A 166 6.27 -4.32 -1.65
N CYS A 167 6.96 -4.41 -2.79
CA CYS A 167 7.62 -5.61 -3.26
C CYS A 167 9.00 -5.24 -3.83
N VAL A 168 10.04 -5.92 -3.35
CA VAL A 168 11.43 -5.59 -3.68
C VAL A 168 12.00 -6.69 -4.56
N ASN A 169 12.65 -6.31 -5.66
CA ASN A 169 13.28 -7.19 -6.64
C ASN A 169 12.34 -8.21 -7.30
N ASP A 170 11.03 -7.93 -7.28
CA ASP A 170 10.01 -8.71 -7.96
C ASP A 170 8.75 -7.85 -8.19
N VAL A 171 7.83 -8.32 -9.02
CA VAL A 171 6.51 -7.70 -9.26
C VAL A 171 5.39 -8.68 -8.97
N ILE A 172 4.24 -8.19 -8.49
CA ILE A 172 3.00 -8.95 -8.24
C ILE A 172 3.11 -10.03 -7.15
N MET A 173 4.29 -10.57 -6.84
CA MET A 173 4.49 -11.68 -5.90
C MET A 173 3.97 -11.41 -4.50
N ASN A 174 3.97 -10.15 -4.05
CA ASN A 174 3.39 -9.77 -2.76
C ASN A 174 1.88 -10.07 -2.65
N VAL A 175 1.16 -10.11 -3.77
CA VAL A 175 -0.27 -10.46 -3.83
C VAL A 175 -0.48 -11.97 -3.62
N ALA A 176 0.49 -12.81 -3.98
CA ALA A 176 0.38 -14.26 -3.81
C ALA A 176 0.64 -14.74 -2.37
N VAL A 177 1.16 -13.88 -1.49
CA VAL A 177 1.47 -14.22 -0.10
C VAL A 177 0.27 -13.92 0.79
N ASP A 178 -0.45 -14.96 1.18
CA ASP A 178 -1.69 -14.87 1.98
C ASP A 178 -1.51 -14.26 3.38
N THR A 179 -0.29 -14.32 3.93
CA THR A 179 0.08 -13.69 5.20
C THR A 179 0.41 -12.20 5.09
N LEU A 180 0.49 -11.63 3.88
CA LEU A 180 0.64 -10.19 3.67
C LEU A 180 -0.74 -9.56 3.45
N PRO A 181 -1.06 -8.44 4.14
CA PRO A 181 -2.28 -7.71 3.85
C PRO A 181 -2.20 -7.06 2.47
N PHE A 182 -3.23 -7.23 1.65
CA PHE A 182 -3.35 -6.55 0.37
C PHE A 182 -4.48 -5.52 0.42
N GLY A 183 -4.13 -4.26 0.14
CA GLY A 183 -5.05 -3.14 0.25
C GLY A 183 -4.35 -1.81 -0.04
N GLY A 184 -5.12 -0.80 -0.41
CA GLY A 184 -4.62 0.53 -0.76
C GLY A 184 -4.49 1.46 0.45
N VAL A 185 -3.96 2.65 0.20
CA VAL A 185 -3.94 3.77 1.15
C VAL A 185 -4.15 5.07 0.39
N GLY A 186 -5.07 5.93 0.85
CA GLY A 186 -5.41 7.16 0.15
C GLY A 186 -6.21 6.85 -1.12
N ASN A 187 -5.82 7.43 -2.26
CA ASN A 187 -6.58 7.30 -3.52
C ASN A 187 -6.53 5.88 -4.10
N SER A 188 -5.56 5.05 -3.71
CA SER A 188 -5.51 3.63 -4.09
C SER A 188 -6.46 2.74 -3.26
N GLY A 189 -7.12 3.28 -2.23
CA GLY A 189 -8.13 2.58 -1.43
C GLY A 189 -7.91 2.68 0.08
N MET A 190 -8.73 1.94 0.84
CA MET A 190 -8.62 1.82 2.29
C MET A 190 -8.94 0.40 2.75
N GLY A 191 -8.43 0.02 3.91
CA GLY A 191 -8.55 -1.34 4.45
C GLY A 191 -7.63 -2.32 3.72
N ALA A 192 -7.65 -3.57 4.16
CA ALA A 192 -6.88 -4.65 3.55
C ALA A 192 -7.59 -6.00 3.74
N TYR A 193 -7.29 -6.95 2.86
CA TYR A 193 -7.72 -8.34 2.95
C TYR A 193 -6.52 -9.27 2.71
N HIS A 194 -6.79 -10.55 2.40
CA HIS A 194 -5.90 -11.72 2.38
C HIS A 194 -5.77 -12.44 3.72
N GLY A 195 -5.80 -13.77 3.66
CA GLY A 195 -5.64 -14.67 4.80
C GLY A 195 -6.42 -14.22 6.04
N LYS A 196 -5.70 -13.99 7.13
CA LYS A 196 -6.27 -13.51 8.41
C LYS A 196 -6.89 -12.11 8.30
N TYR A 197 -6.36 -11.24 7.43
CA TYR A 197 -6.87 -9.88 7.26
C TYR A 197 -8.26 -9.86 6.62
N THR A 198 -8.56 -10.82 5.73
CA THR A 198 -9.93 -11.05 5.25
C THR A 198 -10.88 -11.32 6.41
N TYR A 199 -10.53 -12.28 7.28
CA TYR A 199 -11.34 -12.57 8.47
C TYR A 199 -11.51 -11.33 9.35
N ASP A 200 -10.40 -10.65 9.70
CA ASP A 200 -10.43 -9.45 10.55
C ASP A 200 -11.27 -8.30 9.96
N THR A 201 -11.29 -8.15 8.63
CA THR A 201 -12.06 -7.12 7.92
C THR A 201 -13.56 -7.42 7.94
N PHE A 202 -13.96 -8.69 7.89
CA PHE A 202 -15.37 -9.09 7.83
C PHE A 202 -15.96 -9.52 9.18
N VAL A 203 -15.21 -9.40 10.28
CA VAL A 203 -15.72 -9.66 11.64
C VAL A 203 -15.73 -8.40 12.51
N HIS A 204 -16.69 -8.36 13.42
CA HIS A 204 -16.74 -7.33 14.46
C HIS A 204 -15.89 -7.73 15.67
N LYS A 205 -14.78 -7.03 15.92
CA LYS A 205 -13.95 -7.20 17.13
C LYS A 205 -14.65 -6.60 18.35
N LYS A 206 -15.46 -7.40 19.05
CA LYS A 206 -16.24 -6.97 20.22
C LYS A 206 -15.34 -6.77 21.46
N GLY A 207 -15.19 -5.52 21.90
CA GLY A 207 -14.52 -5.21 23.17
C GLY A 207 -15.38 -5.62 24.37
N CYS A 208 -14.86 -6.49 25.23
CA CYS A 208 -15.54 -6.96 26.44
C CYS A 208 -14.66 -6.74 27.67
N LEU A 209 -15.17 -6.02 28.68
CA LEU A 209 -14.54 -5.89 29.98
C LEU A 209 -15.46 -6.48 31.05
N ILE A 210 -15.00 -7.53 31.73
CA ILE A 210 -15.72 -8.15 32.85
C ILE A 210 -14.99 -7.75 34.13
N LYS A 211 -15.63 -6.87 34.93
CA LYS A 211 -15.12 -6.50 36.26
C LYS A 211 -15.66 -7.46 37.32
N ASN A 212 -14.81 -7.85 38.27
CA ASN A 212 -15.25 -8.54 39.47
C ASN A 212 -15.66 -7.54 40.58
N PHE A 213 -16.44 -8.00 41.55
CA PHE A 213 -16.91 -7.19 42.70
C PHE A 213 -15.92 -7.18 43.87
N ASN A 214 -14.61 -7.24 43.59
CA ASN A 214 -13.61 -7.25 44.65
C ASN A 214 -13.62 -5.91 45.41
N LYS A 215 -13.96 -5.96 46.71
CA LYS A 215 -14.01 -4.77 47.59
C LYS A 215 -12.69 -4.00 47.63
N LEU A 216 -11.55 -4.67 47.63
CA LEU A 216 -10.24 -4.00 47.64
C LEU A 216 -10.01 -3.22 46.35
N GLY A 217 -10.34 -3.82 45.20
CA GLY A 217 -10.26 -3.15 43.90
C GLY A 217 -11.19 -1.94 43.83
N GLU A 218 -12.37 -2.04 44.43
CA GLU A 218 -13.34 -0.96 44.41
C GLU A 218 -13.03 0.19 45.39
N ILE A 219 -12.36 -0.13 46.49
CA ILE A 219 -11.76 0.87 47.40
C ILE A 219 -10.61 1.59 46.71
N LEU A 220 -9.70 0.88 46.03
CA LEU A 220 -8.58 1.48 45.29
C LEU A 220 -9.07 2.34 44.11
N GLY A 221 -10.14 1.90 43.44
CA GLY A 221 -10.79 2.65 42.37
C GLY A 221 -11.70 3.79 42.84
N SER A 222 -11.91 3.96 44.15
CA SER A 222 -12.92 4.88 44.70
C SER A 222 -12.68 6.36 44.35
N CYS A 223 -11.46 6.71 43.97
CA CYS A 223 -11.12 8.04 43.46
C CYS A 223 -11.97 8.45 42.24
N ARG A 224 -12.50 7.49 41.47
CA ARG A 224 -13.42 7.74 40.33
C ARG A 224 -14.81 8.24 40.73
N TYR A 225 -15.16 8.16 42.02
CA TYR A 225 -16.49 8.56 42.52
C TYR A 225 -16.44 9.96 43.19
N PRO A 226 -17.47 10.81 42.97
CA PRO A 226 -17.67 12.06 43.70
C PRO A 226 -17.83 11.89 45.23
N PRO A 227 -17.66 12.96 46.04
CA PRO A 227 -17.23 14.30 45.65
C PRO A 227 -15.74 14.34 45.31
N TYR A 228 -15.39 15.15 44.32
CA TYR A 228 -13.99 15.35 43.89
C TYR A 228 -13.31 16.39 44.78
N SER A 229 -12.07 16.09 45.16
CA SER A 229 -11.17 17.01 45.85
C SER A 229 -9.87 17.11 45.06
N ASP A 230 -9.12 18.19 45.27
CA ASP A 230 -7.82 18.39 44.59
C ASP A 230 -6.87 17.21 44.80
N LYS A 231 -6.96 16.54 45.96
CA LYS A 231 -6.20 15.32 46.25
C LYS A 231 -6.63 14.15 45.37
N LYS A 232 -7.94 13.88 45.23
CA LYS A 232 -8.46 12.82 44.35
C LYS A 232 -8.10 13.10 42.89
N LEU A 233 -8.25 14.36 42.45
CA LEU A 233 -7.93 14.77 41.07
C LEU A 233 -6.43 14.66 40.77
N SER A 234 -5.57 15.09 41.69
CA SER A 234 -4.12 14.94 41.58
C SER A 234 -3.70 13.47 41.49
N PHE A 235 -4.31 12.61 42.31
CA PHE A 235 -4.08 11.16 42.28
C PHE A 235 -4.54 10.50 40.97
N ILE A 236 -5.74 10.83 40.49
CA ILE A 236 -6.24 10.33 39.19
C ILE A 236 -5.34 10.82 38.06
N LYS A 237 -4.92 12.09 38.08
CA LYS A 237 -4.03 12.67 37.07
C LYS A 237 -2.70 11.93 37.05
N LEU A 238 -2.14 11.60 38.21
CA LEU A 238 -0.91 10.80 38.33
C LEU A 238 -1.08 9.39 37.75
N LEU A 239 -2.24 8.75 37.94
CA LEU A 239 -2.52 7.39 37.44
C LEU A 239 -2.81 7.35 35.93
N LEU A 240 -3.40 8.41 35.38
CA LEU A 240 -3.77 8.51 33.96
C LEU A 240 -2.66 9.13 33.10
N THR A 241 -1.64 9.76 33.71
CA THR A 241 -0.47 10.24 32.95
C THR A 241 0.30 9.08 32.37
N LYS A 242 0.47 9.08 31.04
CA LYS A 242 1.12 8.04 30.24
C LYS A 242 2.59 7.79 30.64
N GLU A 243 3.22 8.79 31.27
CA GLU A 243 4.55 8.72 31.90
C GLU A 243 4.56 9.60 33.16
N PRO A 244 4.34 9.06 34.37
CA PRO A 244 4.42 9.85 35.58
C PRO A 244 5.89 10.21 35.87
N SER A 245 6.31 11.43 35.52
CA SER A 245 7.59 11.98 35.93
C SER A 245 7.54 12.40 37.40
N ILE A 246 7.60 11.42 38.32
CA ILE A 246 7.64 11.75 39.75
C ILE A 246 9.07 12.20 40.11
N PRO A 247 9.27 13.48 40.48
CA PRO A 247 10.61 13.98 40.81
C PRO A 247 11.19 13.19 41.99
N GLY A 248 12.41 12.67 41.84
CA GLY A 248 13.12 11.91 42.89
C GLY A 248 12.85 10.40 42.96
N ILE A 249 11.87 9.86 42.21
CA ILE A 249 11.52 8.42 42.27
C ILE A 249 12.18 7.60 41.15
N LYS A 250 12.82 8.25 40.16
CA LYS A 250 13.47 7.58 39.01
C LYS A 250 14.38 6.41 39.39
N TYR A 251 15.05 6.50 40.55
CA TYR A 251 15.99 5.48 41.03
C TYR A 251 15.47 4.61 42.18
N ILE A 252 14.27 4.89 42.71
CA ILE A 252 13.70 4.12 43.84
C ILE A 252 13.41 2.66 43.46
N PRO A 253 12.81 2.34 42.29
CA PRO A 253 12.65 0.95 41.87
C PRO A 253 13.99 0.20 41.76
N HIS A 254 15.03 0.89 41.28
CA HIS A 254 16.39 0.34 41.19
C HIS A 254 17.01 0.10 42.57
N LEU A 255 16.84 1.03 43.51
CA LEU A 255 17.28 0.89 44.91
C LEU A 255 16.54 -0.23 45.64
N LEU A 256 15.23 -0.37 45.43
CA LEU A 256 14.43 -1.45 46.02
C LEU A 256 14.82 -2.82 45.45
N ALA A 257 15.02 -2.92 44.12
CA ALA A 257 15.51 -4.15 43.48
C ALA A 257 16.92 -4.52 43.96
N PHE A 258 17.82 -3.54 44.10
CA PHE A 258 19.15 -3.73 44.66
C PHE A 258 19.10 -4.20 46.12
N GLY A 259 18.30 -3.51 46.97
CA GLY A 259 18.13 -3.88 48.38
C GLY A 259 17.53 -5.27 48.57
N LEU A 260 16.55 -5.64 47.74
CA LEU A 260 15.98 -7.00 47.72
C LEU A 260 17.05 -8.03 47.32
N GLY A 261 17.86 -7.74 46.31
CA GLY A 261 18.98 -8.60 45.90
C GLY A 261 20.00 -8.80 47.01
N VAL A 262 20.35 -7.75 47.75
CA VAL A 262 21.24 -7.83 48.93
C VAL A 262 20.62 -8.71 50.02
N LEU A 263 19.34 -8.50 50.36
CA LEU A 263 18.62 -9.29 51.37
C LEU A 263 18.56 -10.77 51.02
N VAL A 264 18.21 -11.10 49.76
CA VAL A 264 18.16 -12.49 49.29
C VAL A 264 19.54 -13.13 49.34
N THR A 265 20.58 -12.42 48.90
CA THR A 265 21.97 -12.92 48.92
C THR A 265 22.44 -13.18 50.34
N TYR A 266 22.16 -12.26 51.26
CA TYR A 266 22.50 -12.43 52.67
C TYR A 266 21.72 -13.58 53.32
N GLY A 267 20.43 -13.70 53.01
CA GLY A 267 19.57 -14.79 53.47
C GLY A 267 20.06 -16.16 53.00
N VAL A 268 20.37 -16.30 51.71
CA VAL A 268 20.93 -17.54 51.13
C VAL A 268 22.29 -17.87 51.72
N SER A 269 23.19 -16.90 51.84
CA SER A 269 24.53 -17.09 52.44
C SER A 269 24.44 -17.56 53.89
N THR A 270 23.53 -16.97 54.66
CA THR A 270 23.29 -17.33 56.07
C THR A 270 22.68 -18.73 56.17
N ALA A 271 21.68 -19.05 55.34
CA ALA A 271 21.08 -20.39 55.29
C ALA A 271 22.11 -21.46 54.91
N LEU A 272 22.99 -21.19 53.95
CA LEU A 272 24.08 -22.10 53.54
C LEU A 272 25.12 -22.30 54.65
N LYS A 273 25.48 -21.24 55.40
CA LYS A 273 26.37 -21.36 56.58
C LYS A 273 25.74 -22.22 57.67
N VAL A 274 24.48 -21.97 58.01
CA VAL A 274 23.74 -22.77 59.02
C VAL A 274 23.60 -24.23 58.56
N TYR A 275 23.34 -24.47 57.28
CA TYR A 275 23.25 -25.82 56.72
C TYR A 275 24.60 -26.56 56.75
N LYS A 276 25.72 -25.90 56.44
CA LYS A 276 27.07 -26.49 56.57
C LYS A 276 27.45 -26.79 58.02
N LEU A 277 27.12 -25.91 58.96
CA LEU A 277 27.37 -26.10 60.41
C LEU A 277 26.58 -27.27 61.00
N LYS A 278 25.41 -27.62 60.46
CA LYS A 278 24.62 -28.80 60.87
C LYS A 278 25.13 -30.13 60.27
N ARG A 279 26.11 -30.09 59.36
CA ARG A 279 26.64 -31.26 58.64
C ARG A 279 28.03 -31.70 59.14
N ILE A 280 28.56 -31.02 60.14
CA ILE A 280 29.77 -31.36 60.92
C ILE A 280 29.28 -31.83 62.29
#